data_AF-A0A8K1TAA1-F1
#
_entry.id   AF-A0A8K1TAA1-F1
#
_cell.length_a   1.000
_cell.length_b   1.000
_cell.length_c   1.000
_cell.angle_alpha   90.00
_cell.angle_beta   90.00
_cell.angle_gamma   90.00
#
_symmetry.space_group_name_H-M   'P 1'
#
loop_
_entity.id
_entity.type
_entity.pdbx_description
1 polymer ?
#
loop_
_entity_poly.entity_id
_entity_poly.type
_entity_poly.pdbx_seq_one_letter_code
_entity_poly.pdbx_strand_id
1 'polypeptide(L)'
;VFFGFMWFMPILSTKFVKYMFLKMGVFYSKKLDQGSSELLGGQGMYKFLSHSSSENEVLQFNNLKIYLLSFIMWIFILIMFLFF
;
A
#
# COMPACT_ATOMS: atom_id res chain seq x y z
N VAL A 1 30.87 -44.34 -18.98
CA VAL A 1 29.67 -43.77 -18.31
C VAL A 1 29.38 -42.31 -18.73
N PHE A 2 30.39 -41.50 -19.07
CA PHE A 2 30.19 -40.11 -19.56
C PHE A 2 29.37 -40.00 -20.87
N PHE A 3 29.61 -40.88 -21.85
CA PHE A 3 28.84 -40.93 -23.10
C PHE A 3 27.39 -41.43 -22.91
N GLY A 4 27.10 -42.16 -21.83
CA GLY A 4 25.76 -42.66 -21.53
C GLY A 4 24.84 -41.62 -20.88
N PHE A 5 25.40 -40.54 -20.31
CA PHE A 5 24.65 -39.50 -19.63
C PHE A 5 24.40 -38.25 -20.48
N MET A 6 24.67 -38.34 -21.80
CA MET A 6 24.54 -37.24 -22.77
C MET A 6 24.99 -35.91 -22.17
N TRP A 7 26.31 -35.70 -22.03
CA TRP A 7 26.92 -34.41 -21.69
C TRP A 7 26.28 -33.69 -20.48
N PHE A 8 25.86 -34.43 -19.44
CA PHE A 8 25.18 -33.88 -18.25
C PHE A 8 23.90 -33.07 -18.53
N MET A 9 23.35 -33.15 -19.74
CA MET A 9 22.15 -32.45 -20.18
C MET A 9 20.95 -32.70 -19.25
N PRO A 10 20.72 -33.93 -18.73
CA PRO A 10 19.62 -34.19 -17.81
C PRO A 10 19.80 -33.48 -16.46
N ILE A 11 21.04 -33.36 -15.97
CA ILE A 11 21.33 -32.72 -14.67
C ILE A 11 21.25 -31.20 -14.77
N LEU A 12 21.76 -30.63 -15.86
CA LEU A 12 21.65 -29.21 -16.16
C LEU A 12 20.18 -28.80 -16.33
N SER A 13 19.42 -29.52 -17.15
CA SER A 13 18.00 -29.22 -17.36
C SER A 13 17.18 -29.41 -16.08
N THR A 14 17.34 -30.50 -15.34
CA THR A 14 16.50 -30.74 -14.14
C THR A 14 16.82 -29.82 -12.97
N LYS A 15 18.10 -29.56 -12.65
CA LYS A 15 18.44 -28.71 -11.49
C LYS A 15 18.24 -27.23 -11.78
N PHE A 16 18.71 -26.75 -12.93
CA PHE A 16 18.68 -25.32 -13.23
C PHE A 16 17.25 -24.83 -13.46
N VAL A 17 16.49 -25.58 -14.27
CA VAL A 17 15.12 -25.22 -14.61
C VAL A 17 14.21 -25.30 -13.38
N LYS A 18 14.34 -26.36 -12.55
CA LYS A 18 13.60 -26.47 -11.29
C LYS A 18 13.88 -25.30 -10.35
N TYR A 19 15.15 -24.93 -10.16
CA TYR A 19 15.51 -23.83 -9.28
C TYR A 19 14.94 -22.49 -9.78
N MET A 20 15.01 -22.24 -11.09
CA MET A 20 14.46 -21.03 -11.70
C MET A 20 12.95 -20.94 -11.51
N PHE A 21 12.21 -22.01 -11.80
CA PHE A 21 10.76 -22.06 -11.60
C PHE A 21 10.37 -21.91 -10.13
N LEU A 22 11.10 -22.53 -9.20
CA LEU A 22 10.79 -22.45 -7.77
C LEU A 22 11.01 -21.04 -7.22
N LYS A 23 12.12 -20.39 -7.60
CA LYS A 23 12.40 -18.99 -7.23
C LYS A 23 11.35 -18.04 -7.80
N MET A 24 10.91 -18.29 -9.03
CA MET A 24 9.88 -17.50 -9.68
C MET A 24 8.52 -17.70 -9.01
N GLY A 25 8.14 -18.93 -8.66
CA GLY A 25 6.92 -19.23 -7.89
C GLY A 25 6.88 -18.54 -6.53
N VAL A 26 7.99 -18.55 -5.78
CA VAL A 26 8.10 -17.84 -4.49
C VAL A 26 7.96 -16.33 -4.66
N PHE A 27 8.55 -15.76 -5.72
CA PHE A 27 8.43 -14.33 -6.01
C PHE A 27 6.97 -13.93 -6.31
N TYR A 28 6.28 -14.72 -7.13
CA TYR A 28 4.89 -14.45 -7.48
C TYR A 28 3.96 -14.60 -6.27
N SER A 29 4.08 -15.68 -5.51
CA SER A 29 3.22 -15.88 -4.33
C SER A 29 3.42 -14.79 -3.28
N LYS A 30 4.67 -14.36 -3.04
CA LYS A 30 4.94 -13.29 -2.07
C LYS A 30 4.39 -11.93 -2.49
N LYS A 31 4.45 -11.59 -3.79
CA LYS A 31 3.99 -10.27 -4.28
C LYS A 31 2.49 -10.23 -4.57
N LEU A 32 1.95 -11.27 -5.20
CA LEU A 32 0.56 -11.31 -5.61
C LEU A 32 -0.36 -11.72 -4.47
N ASP A 33 -0.04 -12.81 -3.76
CA ASP A 33 -0.97 -13.33 -2.73
C ASP A 33 -0.79 -12.59 -1.41
N GLN A 34 0.43 -12.48 -0.91
CA GLN A 34 0.71 -11.87 0.40
C GLN A 34 0.84 -10.34 0.33
N GLY A 35 1.70 -9.81 -0.55
CA GLY A 35 2.03 -8.38 -0.55
C GLY A 35 0.90 -7.46 -1.02
N SER A 36 0.18 -7.83 -2.08
CA SER A 36 -0.84 -6.96 -2.68
C SER A 36 -2.11 -6.90 -1.83
N SER A 37 -2.52 -8.02 -1.23
CA SER A 37 -3.68 -8.08 -0.35
C SER A 37 -3.44 -7.36 0.99
N GLU A 38 -2.22 -7.40 1.53
CA GLU A 38 -1.84 -6.66 2.74
C GLU A 38 -1.78 -5.14 2.50
N LEU A 39 -1.28 -4.71 1.32
CA LEU A 39 -1.24 -3.30 0.93
C LEU A 39 -2.63 -2.72 0.62
N LEU A 40 -3.53 -3.50 0.03
CA LEU A 40 -4.91 -3.06 -0.21
C LEU A 40 -5.83 -3.27 1.00
N GLY A 41 -5.41 -4.12 1.93
CA GLY A 41 -6.12 -4.41 3.18
C GLY A 41 -5.67 -3.54 4.35
N GLY A 42 -5.60 -4.15 5.53
CA GLY A 42 -5.45 -3.44 6.80
C GLY A 42 -4.16 -2.63 6.97
N GLN A 43 -3.01 -3.10 6.44
CA GLN A 43 -1.74 -2.38 6.61
C GLN A 43 -1.68 -1.10 5.76
N GLY A 44 -2.22 -1.15 4.54
CA GLY A 44 -2.33 0.05 3.70
C GLY A 44 -3.35 1.04 4.23
N MET A 45 -4.51 0.56 4.68
CA MET A 45 -5.52 1.41 5.33
C MET A 45 -4.97 2.07 6.60
N TYR A 46 -4.25 1.33 7.45
CA TYR A 46 -3.61 1.90 8.63
C TYR A 46 -2.60 3.00 8.26
N LYS A 47 -1.75 2.76 7.26
CA LYS A 47 -0.82 3.79 6.77
C LYS A 47 -1.54 5.03 6.27
N PHE A 48 -2.57 4.86 5.45
CA PHE A 48 -3.37 5.97 4.94
C PHE A 48 -4.00 6.78 6.07
N LEU A 49 -4.69 6.11 7.00
CA LEU A 49 -5.33 6.76 8.14
C LEU A 49 -4.32 7.48 9.05
N SER A 50 -3.17 6.85 9.32
CA SER A 50 -2.11 7.47 10.14
C SER A 50 -1.48 8.70 9.48
N HIS A 51 -1.37 8.70 8.15
CA HIS A 51 -0.89 9.86 7.41
C HIS A 51 -1.94 10.98 7.44
N SER A 52 -3.20 10.67 7.13
CA SER A 52 -4.29 11.65 7.20
C SER A 52 -4.49 12.24 8.59
N SER A 53 -4.29 11.46 9.65
CA SER A 53 -4.35 12.00 11.02
C SER A 53 -3.22 12.99 11.29
N SER A 54 -1.99 12.70 10.82
CA SER A 54 -0.86 13.61 10.99
C SER A 54 -1.04 14.94 10.23
N GLU A 55 -1.62 14.90 9.03
CA GLU A 55 -1.94 16.12 8.28
C GLU A 55 -3.04 16.94 8.97
N ASN A 56 -4.04 16.26 9.54
CA ASN A 56 -5.10 16.91 10.30
C ASN A 56 -4.59 17.56 11.61
N GLU A 57 -3.63 16.93 12.30
CA GLU A 57 -2.98 17.53 13.47
C GLU A 57 -2.20 18.81 13.11
N VAL A 58 -1.52 18.83 11.96
CA VAL A 58 -0.83 20.04 11.47
C VAL A 58 -1.82 21.15 11.15
N LEU A 59 -2.96 20.82 10.54
CA LEU A 59 -4.05 21.79 10.34
C LEU A 59 -4.55 22.32 11.68
N GLN A 60 -4.70 21.46 12.69
CA GLN A 60 -5.18 21.82 14.03
C GLN A 60 -4.14 22.48 14.93
N PHE A 61 -2.89 22.66 14.49
CA PHE A 61 -1.82 23.20 15.34
C PHE A 61 -2.12 24.61 15.90
N ASN A 62 -3.02 25.36 15.26
CA ASN A 62 -3.57 26.64 15.73
C ASN A 62 -5.09 26.56 16.04
N ASN A 63 -5.47 25.56 16.83
CA ASN A 63 -6.84 25.24 17.24
C ASN A 63 -7.73 26.48 17.45
N LEU A 64 -7.31 27.43 18.30
CA LEU A 64 -8.16 28.56 18.69
C LEU A 64 -8.49 29.51 17.51
N LYS A 65 -7.50 29.84 16.67
CA LYS A 65 -7.72 30.68 15.48
C LYS A 65 -8.63 30.00 14.47
N ILE A 66 -8.48 28.69 14.27
CA ILE A 66 -9.27 27.92 13.31
C ILE A 66 -10.71 27.76 13.80
N TYR A 67 -10.94 27.51 15.09
CA TYR A 67 -12.28 27.47 15.66
C TYR A 67 -13.01 28.80 15.52
N LEU A 68 -12.33 29.93 15.71
CA LEU A 68 -12.93 31.24 15.50
C LEU A 68 -13.28 31.47 14.02
N LEU A 69 -12.39 31.06 13.11
CA LEU A 69 -12.60 31.22 11.67
C LEU A 69 -13.73 30.32 11.15
N SER A 70 -13.84 29.08 11.64
CA SER A 70 -14.93 28.17 11.30
C SER A 70 -16.27 28.66 11.86
N PHE A 71 -16.28 29.25 13.06
CA PHE A 71 -17.48 29.87 13.63
C PHE A 71 -17.98 31.05 12.78
N ILE A 72 -17.07 31.92 12.32
CA ILE A 72 -17.42 33.03 11.42
C ILE A 72 -17.97 32.51 10.09
N MET A 73 -17.34 31.49 9.49
CA MET A 73 -17.82 30.86 8.26
C MET A 73 -19.24 30.28 8.42
N TRP A 74 -19.54 29.68 9.57
CA TRP A 74 -20.86 29.14 9.85
C TRP A 74 -21.93 30.23 9.99
N ILE A 75 -21.59 31.35 10.63
CA ILE A 75 -22.45 32.54 10.67
C ILE A 75 -22.76 33.06 9.26
N PHE A 76 -21.76 33.12 8.37
CA PHE A 76 -21.98 33.51 6.98
C PHE A 76 -22.97 32.58 6.26
N ILE A 77 -22.86 31.27 6.44
CA ILE A 77 -23.79 30.29 5.86
C ILE A 77 -25.21 30.53 6.38
N LEU A 78 -25.38 30.76 7.69
CA LEU A 78 -26.68 31.07 8.27
C LEU A 78 -27.28 32.37 7.73
N ILE A 79 -26.46 33.41 7.54
CA ILE A 79 -26.90 34.67 6.94
C ILE A 79 -27.35 34.43 5.49
N MET A 80 -26.58 33.68 4.69
CA MET A 80 -26.95 33.34 3.32
C MET A 80 -28.26 32.56 3.25
N PHE A 81 -28.49 31.66 4.21
CA PHE A 81 -29.73 30.88 4.31
C PHE A 81 -30.93 31.71 4.77
N LEU A 82 -30.70 32.76 5.57
CA LEU A 82 -31.75 33.69 6.00
C LEU A 82 -32.14 34.71 4.92
N PHE A 83 -31.20 35.05 4.02
CA PHE A 83 -31.43 35.98 2.91
C PHE A 83 -32.05 35.31 1.67
N PHE A 84 -32.01 33.98 1.57
CA PHE A 84 -32.70 33.19 0.56
C PHE A 84 -34.09 32.78 1.06
#